data_AF-A0A1V6MWY1-F1
#
_entry.id   AF-A0A1V6MWY1-F1
#
_cell.length_a   1.000
_cell.length_b   1.000
_cell.length_c   1.000
_cell.angle_alpha   90.00
_cell.angle_beta   90.00
_cell.angle_gamma   90.00
#
_symmetry.space_group_name_H-M   'P 1'
#
loop_
_entity.id
_entity.type
_entity.pdbx_description
1 polymer ?
#
loop_
_entity_poly.entity_id
_entity_poly.type
_entity_poly.pdbx_seq_one_letter_code
_entity_poly.pdbx_strand_id
1 'polypeptide(L)' 'MIVRFVGGPLGGRELSTTPSPWAGGWLTAGDADWGLYVPVHRDPTTGIVLAEVRVTIPRRR' A
#
# COMPACT_ATOMS: atom_id res chain seq x y z
N MET A 1 -5.46 -12.61 -0.75
CA MET A 1 -5.11 -11.91 -2.00
C MET A 1 -3.72 -11.33 -1.85
N ILE A 2 -2.93 -11.32 -2.92
CA ILE A 2 -1.58 -10.74 -2.90
C ILE A 2 -1.57 -9.53 -3.82
N VAL A 3 -1.17 -8.38 -3.29
CA VAL A 3 -0.88 -7.17 -4.08
C VAL A 3 0.62 -7.13 -4.32
N ARG A 4 1.05 -7.08 -5.59
CA ARG A 4 2.46 -7.00 -5.96
C ARG A 4 2.78 -5.64 -6.56
N PHE A 5 3.80 -4.98 -6.02
CA PHE A 5 4.28 -3.70 -6.53
C PHE A 5 5.21 -3.94 -7.73
N VAL A 6 4.82 -3.42 -8.89
CA VAL A 6 5.55 -3.63 -10.16
C VAL A 6 6.68 -2.64 -10.41
N GLY A 7 6.78 -1.54 -9.65
CA GLY A 7 7.82 -0.55 -9.85
C GLY A 7 7.94 0.47 -8.72
N GLY A 8 8.86 1.42 -8.89
CA GLY A 8 9.18 2.43 -7.89
C GLY A 8 9.92 1.87 -6.67
N PRO A 9 10.02 2.64 -5.58
CA PRO A 9 10.81 2.27 -4.39
C PRO A 9 10.33 1.01 -3.65
N LEU A 10 9.11 0.54 -3.95
CA LEU A 10 8.56 -0.71 -3.39
C LEU A 10 8.50 -1.85 -4.40
N GLY A 11 9.06 -1.67 -5.61
CA GLY A 11 9.07 -2.68 -6.65
C GLY A 11 9.58 -4.03 -6.15
N GLY A 12 8.87 -5.10 -6.52
CA GLY A 12 9.18 -6.47 -6.10
C GLY A 12 8.65 -6.87 -4.72
N ARG A 13 8.04 -5.95 -3.97
CA ARG A 13 7.38 -6.27 -2.70
C ARG A 13 5.97 -6.80 -2.92
N GLU A 14 5.57 -7.67 -2.01
CA GLU A 14 4.24 -8.25 -1.98
C GLU A 14 3.56 -7.93 -0.65
N LEU A 15 2.25 -7.71 -0.71
CA LEU A 15 1.43 -7.45 0.44
C LEU A 15 0.27 -8.44 0.48
N SER A 16 0.23 -9.24 1.55
CA SER A 16 -0.86 -10.17 1.82
C SER A 16 -2.07 -9.41 2.37
N THR A 17 -3.20 -9.56 1.70
CA THR A 17 -4.48 -8.93 2.06
C THR A 17 -5.58 -9.98 2.16
N THR A 18 -6.63 -9.69 2.91
CA THR A 18 -7.83 -10.53 2.98
C THR A 18 -8.90 -9.99 2.02
N PRO A 19 -9.95 -10.78 1.72
CA PRO A 19 -11.09 -10.31 0.93
C PRO A 19 -11.92 -9.21 1.62
N SER A 20 -11.73 -9.01 2.93
CA SER A 20 -12.44 -7.98 3.69
C SER A 20 -11.99 -6.57 3.30
N PRO A 21 -12.84 -5.53 3.48
CA PRO A 21 -12.41 -4.15 3.34
C PRO A 21 -11.17 -3.88 4.20
N TRP A 22 -10.10 -3.36 3.58
CA TRP A 22 -8.82 -3.19 4.23
C TRP A 22 -8.36 -1.74 4.09
N ALA A 23 -8.05 -1.07 5.20
CA ALA A 23 -7.73 0.35 5.19
C ALA A 23 -6.29 0.67 4.73
N GLY A 24 -5.64 -0.20 3.96
CA GLY A 24 -4.27 0.03 3.54
C GLY A 24 -3.21 -0.22 4.61
N GLY A 25 -1.95 0.07 4.28
CA GLY A 25 -0.81 -0.18 5.16
C GLY A 25 0.33 0.80 4.94
N TRP A 26 1.19 0.91 5.95
CA TRP A 26 2.43 1.70 5.90
C TRP A 26 3.60 0.82 5.45
N LEU A 27 4.33 1.29 4.43
CA LEU A 27 5.47 0.59 3.84
C LEU A 27 6.68 1.54 3.78
N THR A 28 7.82 1.13 4.32
CA THR A 28 9.08 1.90 4.25
C THR A 28 9.95 1.39 3.10
N ALA A 29 10.40 2.27 2.20
CA ALA A 29 11.26 1.87 1.09
C ALA A 29 12.74 2.14 1.41
N GLY A 30 13.54 1.08 1.61
CA GLY A 30 14.96 1.20 2.00
C GLY A 30 15.16 1.87 3.36
N ASP A 31 16.29 2.56 3.54
CA ASP A 31 16.62 3.37 4.73
C ASP A 31 15.91 4.73 4.77
N ALA A 32 14.91 4.94 3.91
CA ALA A 32 14.34 6.24 3.74
C ALA A 32 13.42 6.62 4.92
N ASP A 33 13.58 7.85 5.42
CA ASP A 33 12.71 8.52 6.38
C ASP A 33 11.32 8.83 5.78
N TRP A 34 10.78 8.02 4.85
CA TRP A 34 9.43 8.22 4.30
C TRP A 34 8.68 6.90 4.23
N GLY A 35 7.38 6.98 4.51
CA GLY A 35 6.45 5.87 4.45
C GLY A 35 5.48 6.05 3.29
N LEU A 36 5.19 4.96 2.60
CA LEU A 36 4.05 4.89 1.70
C LEU A 36 2.84 4.36 2.45
N TYR A 37 1.76 5.14 2.46
CA TYR A 37 0.45 4.66 2.82
C TYR A 37 -0.35 4.38 1.55
N VAL A 38 -0.81 3.14 1.40
CA VAL A 38 -1.63 2.72 0.26
C VAL A 38 -3.04 2.42 0.75
N PRO A 39 -3.99 3.37 0.80
CA PRO A 39 -5.39 3.04 1.08
C PRO A 39 -5.92 2.14 -0.04
N VAL A 40 -6.52 1.03 0.33
CA VAL A 40 -7.02 0.03 -0.62
C VAL A 40 -8.51 -0.18 -0.44
N HIS A 41 -9.34 0.43 -1.29
CA HIS A 41 -10.78 0.17 -1.26
C HIS A 41 -11.10 -1.02 -2.16
N ARG A 42 -11.79 -2.02 -1.59
CA ARG A 42 -12.37 -3.11 -2.37
C ARG A 42 -13.85 -2.85 -2.57
N ASP A 43 -14.25 -2.77 -3.84
CA ASP A 43 -15.64 -2.81 -4.22
C ASP A 43 -16.19 -4.22 -3.94
N PRO A 44 -17.16 -4.38 -3.02
CA PRO A 44 -17.69 -5.69 -2.66
C PRO A 44 -18.54 -6.33 -3.77
N THR A 45 -19.01 -5.54 -4.73
CA THR A 45 -19.86 -5.97 -5.85
C THR A 45 -19.02 -6.43 -7.04
N THR A 46 -18.00 -5.67 -7.42
CA THR A 46 -17.16 -5.98 -8.60
C THR A 46 -15.88 -6.72 -8.25
N GLY A 47 -15.47 -6.70 -6.97
CA GLY A 47 -14.20 -7.24 -6.51
C GLY A 47 -12.98 -6.42 -6.94
N ILE A 48 -13.17 -5.29 -7.64
CA ILE A 48 -12.10 -4.39 -8.04
C ILE A 48 -11.46 -3.77 -6.80
N VAL A 49 -10.14 -3.69 -6.83
CA VAL A 49 -9.33 -3.14 -5.76
C VAL A 49 -8.70 -1.84 -6.22
N LEU A 50 -9.14 -0.74 -5.63
CA LEU A 50 -8.62 0.61 -5.89
C LEU A 50 -7.58 0.95 -4.85
N ALA A 51 -6.38 1.36 -5.30
CA ALA A 51 -5.29 1.75 -4.44
C ALA A 51 -4.83 3.18 -4.77
N GLU A 52 -4.76 4.05 -3.77
CA GLU A 52 -4.11 5.37 -3.89
C GLU A 52 -2.71 5.29 -3.27
N VAL A 53 -1.74 6.05 -3.79
CA VAL A 53 -0.37 6.09 -3.26
C VAL A 53 -0.21 7.41 -2.49
N ARG A 54 -0.03 7.35 -1.16
CA ARG A 54 0.22 8.54 -0.32
C ARG A 54 1.61 8.49 0.30
N VAL A 55 2.52 9.31 -0.20
CA VAL A 55 3.88 9.43 0.31
C VAL A 55 3.90 10.43 1.46
N THR A 56 4.30 9.99 2.66
CA THR A 56 4.48 10.88 3.82
C THR A 56 5.90 10.72 4.37
N ILE A 57 6.59 11.84 4.57
CA ILE A 57 7.80 11.90 5.37
C ILE A 57 7.32 12.08 6.83
N PRO A 58 7.58 11.15 7.78
CA PRO A 58 7.33 11.40 9.18
C PRO A 58 8.09 12.67 9.53
N ARG A 59 7.38 13.71 9.97
CA ARG A 59 8.03 14.88 10.55
C ARG A 59 8.82 14.37 11.75
N ARG A 60 10.16 14.38 11.66
CA ARG A 60 11.04 14.18 12.82
C ARG A 60 10.54 15.10 13.93
N ARG A 61 10.23 14.50 15.07
CA ARG A 61 9.91 15.22 16.30
C ARG A 61 11.20 15.50 17.06
#